data_AF-A0A4C1T5Q1-F1
#
_entry.id   AF-A0A4C1T5Q1-F1
#
_cell.length_a   1.000
_cell.length_b   1.000
_cell.length_c   1.000
_cell.angle_alpha   90.00
_cell.angle_beta   90.00
_cell.angle_gamma   90.00
#
_symmetry.space_group_name_H-M   'P 1'
#
loop_
_entity.id
_entity.type
_entity.pdbx_description
1 polymer ?
#
loop_
_entity_poly.entity_id
_entity_poly.type
_entity_poly.pdbx_seq_one_letter_code
_entity_poly.pdbx_strand_id
1 'polypeptide(L)'
;MKVEEDRQFLLGQREEGRRGLIGAVDKTTLIKEAKVQKKQERLKRIRESESERINSLKTKLLLSSSITTSTDSNTSISSEIVTAGLSTAKPPARKRGRVELVNSHLASSLDAAKLSDRKAAIVITSTLKSAGSDPIEFTVNRSSIRRQRQKHRKEIEELLKRELKTNLPLTVHWDGKLLEDITGHETVDRLPILVSGQGIDQLLSVPKLDRGTGEACASAVHGTILEWGLSDKVKCMCFDTTAVNLGLRNGACILMEQKMEKDMLWLACCHHILEIVLEAAVSTALGPSSGPDILFFKIFKNYWSNIDQTDYKTVTSDPHSLDLVQNVAQDMISFAQNRHNQYQSRDDGKELLNLTIIYLRGVPEKRTLFRMPAGLHWARWMSHAVGNLTVARKLADSSGETK
;
A
#
# COMPACT_ATOMS: atom_id res chain seq x y z
N MET A 1 27.34 11.28 -34.54
CA MET A 1 27.22 10.18 -33.55
C MET A 1 28.06 10.57 -32.34
N LYS A 2 27.49 10.57 -31.13
CA LYS A 2 28.16 11.08 -29.91
C LYS A 2 28.77 9.98 -29.04
N VAL A 3 28.56 8.72 -29.43
CA VAL A 3 29.00 7.52 -28.73
C VAL A 3 30.14 6.90 -29.56
N GLU A 4 31.30 6.72 -28.96
CA GLU A 4 32.51 6.25 -29.66
C GLU A 4 32.37 4.77 -30.06
N GLU A 5 31.66 3.95 -29.26
CA GLU A 5 31.37 2.56 -29.60
C GLU A 5 30.57 2.43 -30.91
N ASP A 6 29.59 3.31 -31.13
CA ASP A 6 28.80 3.31 -32.36
C ASP A 6 29.67 3.65 -33.57
N ARG A 7 30.67 4.53 -33.39
CA ARG A 7 31.57 4.99 -34.47
C ARG A 7 32.51 3.87 -34.88
N GLN A 8 33.06 3.16 -33.89
CA GLN A 8 33.87 1.97 -34.09
C GLN A 8 33.06 0.85 -34.78
N PHE A 9 31.81 0.64 -34.37
CA PHE A 9 30.92 -0.33 -35.00
C PHE A 9 30.69 -0.03 -36.49
N LEU A 10 30.44 1.24 -36.84
CA LEU A 10 30.18 1.66 -38.22
C LEU A 10 31.44 1.57 -39.12
N LEU A 11 32.62 1.84 -38.55
CA LEU A 11 33.89 1.64 -39.25
C LEU A 11 34.16 0.16 -39.49
N GLY A 12 33.88 -0.71 -38.50
CA GLY A 12 34.03 -2.16 -38.63
C GLY A 12 33.08 -2.81 -39.64
N GLN A 13 31.96 -2.16 -40.00
CA GLN A 13 31.05 -2.62 -41.07
C GLN A 13 31.60 -2.33 -42.48
N ARG A 14 32.59 -1.45 -42.62
CA ARG A 14 33.16 -0.99 -43.91
C ARG A 14 34.52 -1.62 -44.24
N GLU A 15 35.09 -2.41 -43.35
CA GLU A 15 36.34 -3.15 -43.59
C GLU A 15 36.08 -4.36 -44.52
N GLU A 16 36.99 -4.60 -45.47
CA GLU A 16 36.98 -5.82 -46.27
C GLU A 16 37.28 -7.04 -45.38
N GLY A 17 36.38 -8.02 -45.39
CA GLY A 17 36.40 -9.13 -44.44
C GLY A 17 35.61 -8.82 -43.18
N ARG A 18 34.28 -9.05 -43.22
CA ARG A 18 33.35 -8.85 -42.10
C ARG A 18 33.90 -9.51 -40.82
N ARG A 19 34.22 -8.72 -39.77
CA ARG A 19 34.67 -9.24 -38.46
C ARG A 19 33.63 -10.10 -37.72
N GLY A 20 32.40 -10.21 -38.23
CA GLY A 20 31.36 -11.04 -37.66
C GLY A 20 30.32 -11.48 -38.70
N LEU A 21 29.79 -12.69 -38.51
CA LEU A 21 28.67 -13.24 -39.27
C LEU A 21 27.40 -13.13 -38.42
N ILE A 22 26.30 -12.64 -38.98
CA ILE A 22 24.98 -12.74 -38.33
C ILE A 22 24.59 -14.22 -38.37
N GLY A 23 24.58 -14.86 -37.20
CA GLY A 23 24.13 -16.23 -37.03
C GLY A 23 22.66 -16.40 -37.39
N ALA A 24 22.24 -17.65 -37.62
CA ALA A 24 20.87 -17.99 -38.00
C ALA A 24 19.84 -17.39 -37.03
N VAL A 25 18.68 -17.01 -37.59
CA VAL A 25 17.59 -16.36 -36.88
C VAL A 25 17.22 -17.15 -35.61
N ASP A 26 17.26 -16.48 -34.47
CA ASP A 26 16.90 -17.06 -33.18
C ASP A 26 15.40 -17.42 -33.15
N LYS A 27 15.13 -18.70 -33.40
CA LYS A 27 13.78 -19.28 -33.39
C LYS A 27 13.07 -19.07 -32.05
N THR A 28 13.79 -18.97 -30.93
CA THR A 28 13.15 -18.73 -29.63
C THR A 28 12.63 -17.30 -29.51
N THR A 29 13.34 -16.34 -30.06
CA THR A 29 12.92 -14.93 -30.08
C THR A 29 11.74 -14.72 -31.05
N LEU A 30 11.76 -15.34 -32.23
CA LEU A 30 10.61 -15.33 -33.15
C LEU A 30 9.34 -15.93 -32.54
N ILE A 31 9.45 -17.04 -31.81
CA ILE A 31 8.30 -17.66 -31.12
C ILE A 31 7.76 -16.74 -30.01
N LYS A 32 8.64 -16.03 -29.29
CA LYS A 32 8.24 -15.05 -28.27
C LYS A 32 7.52 -13.87 -28.93
N GLU A 33 8.05 -13.31 -30.01
CA GLU A 33 7.44 -12.19 -30.74
C GLU A 33 6.08 -12.57 -31.34
N ALA A 34 5.96 -13.76 -31.94
CA ALA A 34 4.69 -14.27 -32.46
C ALA A 34 3.63 -14.47 -31.36
N LYS A 35 4.04 -14.88 -30.15
CA LYS A 35 3.15 -14.97 -28.98
C LYS A 35 2.71 -13.59 -28.49
N VAL A 36 3.62 -12.61 -28.49
CA VAL A 36 3.31 -11.22 -28.12
C VAL A 36 2.34 -10.60 -29.12
N GLN A 37 2.57 -10.77 -30.42
CA GLN A 37 1.69 -10.28 -31.48
C GLN A 37 0.29 -10.91 -31.39
N LYS A 38 0.18 -12.24 -31.19
CA LYS A 38 -1.12 -12.89 -30.97
C LYS A 38 -1.85 -12.36 -29.73
N LYS A 39 -1.12 -12.06 -28.64
CA LYS A 39 -1.70 -11.47 -27.42
C LYS A 39 -2.20 -10.05 -27.68
N GLN A 40 -1.43 -9.23 -28.37
CA GLN A 40 -1.82 -7.86 -28.73
C GLN A 40 -3.04 -7.84 -29.67
N GLU A 41 -3.08 -8.71 -30.67
CA GLU A 41 -4.20 -8.81 -31.60
C GLU A 41 -5.48 -9.32 -30.91
N ARG A 42 -5.35 -10.26 -29.96
CA ARG A 42 -6.48 -10.68 -29.11
C ARG A 42 -7.01 -9.53 -28.25
N LEU A 43 -6.12 -8.73 -27.64
CA LEU A 43 -6.51 -7.57 -26.84
C LEU A 43 -7.16 -6.48 -27.70
N LYS A 44 -6.68 -6.30 -28.93
CA LYS A 44 -7.28 -5.37 -29.90
C LYS A 44 -8.70 -5.80 -30.27
N ARG A 45 -8.91 -7.09 -30.59
CA ARG A 45 -10.24 -7.65 -30.87
C ARG A 45 -11.21 -7.54 -29.69
N ILE A 46 -10.73 -7.73 -28.46
CA ILE A 46 -11.54 -7.53 -27.25
C ILE A 46 -11.95 -6.06 -27.12
N ARG A 47 -11.01 -5.12 -27.30
CA ARG A 47 -11.31 -3.67 -27.26
C ARG A 47 -12.27 -3.23 -28.36
N GLU A 48 -12.13 -3.77 -29.57
CA GLU A 48 -13.03 -3.49 -30.69
C GLU A 48 -14.44 -4.03 -30.38
N SER A 49 -14.55 -5.28 -29.92
CA SER A 49 -15.83 -5.88 -29.49
C SER A 49 -16.47 -5.13 -28.33
N GLU A 50 -15.68 -4.65 -27.37
CA GLU A 50 -16.17 -3.89 -26.22
C GLU A 50 -16.63 -2.49 -26.66
N SER A 51 -15.92 -1.83 -27.57
CA SER A 51 -16.31 -0.56 -28.17
C SER A 51 -17.61 -0.69 -28.99
N GLU A 52 -17.75 -1.76 -29.79
CA GLU A 52 -18.99 -2.09 -30.50
C GLU A 52 -20.15 -2.36 -29.54
N ARG A 53 -19.89 -3.07 -28.44
CA ARG A 53 -20.88 -3.36 -27.40
C ARG A 53 -21.31 -2.08 -26.67
N ILE A 54 -20.37 -1.19 -26.35
CA ILE A 54 -20.64 0.13 -25.76
C ILE A 54 -21.43 1.01 -26.74
N ASN A 55 -21.07 1.04 -28.01
CA ASN A 55 -21.79 1.80 -29.03
C ASN A 55 -23.21 1.25 -29.25
N SER A 56 -23.38 -0.08 -29.24
CA SER A 56 -24.69 -0.75 -29.30
C SER A 56 -25.54 -0.46 -28.06
N LEU A 57 -24.92 -0.42 -26.87
CA LEU A 57 -25.57 -0.04 -25.62
C LEU A 57 -25.96 1.43 -25.63
N LYS A 58 -25.13 2.31 -26.18
CA LYS A 58 -25.38 3.76 -26.28
C LYS A 58 -26.51 4.08 -27.27
N THR A 59 -26.59 3.36 -28.39
CA THR A 59 -27.74 3.44 -29.33
C THR A 59 -29.01 2.87 -28.71
N LYS A 60 -28.93 1.77 -27.95
CA LYS A 60 -30.08 1.24 -27.19
C LYS A 60 -30.53 2.17 -26.07
N LEU A 61 -29.60 2.85 -25.38
CA LEU A 61 -29.90 3.79 -24.31
C LEU A 61 -30.60 5.05 -24.84
N LEU A 62 -30.21 5.54 -26.03
CA LEU A 62 -30.88 6.65 -26.71
C LEU A 62 -32.30 6.28 -27.20
N LEU A 63 -32.58 5.00 -27.43
CA LEU A 63 -33.90 4.50 -27.85
C LEU A 63 -34.81 4.06 -26.67
N SER A 64 -34.31 4.01 -25.43
CA SER A 64 -35.03 3.43 -24.29
C SER A 64 -35.07 4.34 -23.06
N SER A 65 -35.55 5.57 -23.24
CA SER A 65 -36.25 6.27 -22.15
C SER A 65 -37.61 5.60 -21.91
N SER A 66 -37.61 4.40 -21.32
CA SER A 66 -38.72 3.75 -20.61
C SER A 66 -38.30 2.38 -20.01
N ILE A 67 -38.22 2.35 -18.67
CA ILE A 67 -38.52 1.24 -17.74
C ILE A 67 -37.78 -0.13 -17.85
N THR A 68 -37.00 -0.40 -16.79
CA THR A 68 -36.66 -1.67 -16.07
C THR A 68 -35.61 -2.68 -16.56
N THR A 69 -34.70 -2.93 -15.61
CA THR A 69 -34.05 -4.18 -15.16
C THR A 69 -33.42 -5.12 -16.18
N SER A 70 -32.08 -5.12 -16.20
CA SER A 70 -31.28 -6.18 -16.81
C SER A 70 -30.81 -7.20 -15.76
N THR A 71 -31.27 -8.43 -15.93
CA THR A 71 -30.67 -9.67 -15.40
C THR A 71 -29.24 -9.83 -15.91
N ASP A 72 -28.35 -10.31 -15.03
CA ASP A 72 -27.09 -10.89 -15.49
C ASP A 72 -26.82 -12.26 -14.85
N SER A 73 -26.38 -13.13 -15.76
CA SER A 73 -26.02 -14.55 -15.73
C SER A 73 -25.50 -15.17 -14.42
N ASN A 74 -26.16 -16.25 -13.99
CA ASN A 74 -25.66 -17.18 -12.97
C ASN A 74 -24.71 -18.21 -13.62
N THR A 75 -23.44 -18.24 -13.23
CA THR A 75 -22.59 -19.43 -13.43
C THR A 75 -22.71 -20.32 -12.20
N SER A 76 -23.51 -21.38 -12.32
CA SER A 76 -23.55 -22.48 -11.36
C SER A 76 -22.52 -23.52 -11.77
N ILE A 77 -21.50 -23.73 -10.95
CA ILE A 77 -20.66 -24.93 -11.05
C ILE A 77 -21.45 -26.04 -10.36
N SER A 78 -21.95 -27.00 -11.15
CA SER A 78 -22.52 -28.24 -10.65
C SER A 78 -21.71 -29.39 -11.24
N SER A 79 -20.88 -29.99 -10.39
CA SER A 79 -20.32 -31.32 -10.57
C SER A 79 -21.40 -32.35 -10.28
N GLU A 80 -21.75 -33.18 -11.26
CA GLU A 80 -21.80 -34.66 -11.17
C GLU A 80 -22.51 -35.24 -12.40
N ILE A 81 -21.85 -36.21 -13.02
CA ILE A 81 -22.34 -37.01 -14.14
C ILE A 81 -23.17 -38.14 -13.54
N VAL A 82 -24.48 -38.15 -13.80
CA VAL A 82 -25.29 -39.39 -13.93
C VAL A 82 -26.35 -39.16 -15.00
N THR A 83 -26.30 -39.97 -16.04
CA THR A 83 -27.21 -39.98 -17.18
C THR A 83 -28.50 -40.72 -16.82
N ALA A 84 -29.66 -40.10 -17.02
CA ALA A 84 -30.89 -40.66 -17.64
C ALA A 84 -32.17 -39.91 -17.19
N GLY A 85 -33.05 -39.64 -18.16
CA GLY A 85 -34.47 -39.32 -17.93
C GLY A 85 -34.90 -37.93 -18.39
N LEU A 86 -35.47 -37.84 -19.60
CA LEU A 86 -36.15 -36.66 -20.12
C LEU A 86 -37.42 -36.39 -19.31
N SER A 87 -37.40 -35.37 -18.45
CA SER A 87 -38.61 -34.81 -17.83
C SER A 87 -38.79 -33.35 -18.28
N THR A 88 -39.88 -33.09 -19.00
CA THR A 88 -40.29 -31.79 -19.55
C THR A 88 -41.06 -30.94 -18.55
N ALA A 89 -40.66 -30.93 -17.27
CA ALA A 89 -41.22 -30.02 -16.28
C ALA A 89 -40.34 -28.77 -16.15
N LYS A 90 -40.84 -27.60 -16.57
CA LYS A 90 -40.21 -26.31 -16.23
C LYS A 90 -40.09 -26.23 -14.70
N PRO A 91 -38.88 -25.96 -14.15
CA PRO A 91 -38.75 -25.79 -12.70
C PRO A 91 -39.62 -24.61 -12.25
N PRO A 92 -40.29 -24.72 -11.08
CA PRO A 92 -41.09 -23.64 -10.55
C PRO A 92 -40.23 -22.37 -10.38
N ALA A 93 -40.82 -21.21 -10.67
CA ALA A 93 -40.14 -19.92 -10.51
C ALA A 93 -39.57 -19.84 -9.09
N ARG A 94 -38.26 -19.62 -8.96
CA ARG A 94 -37.57 -19.52 -7.66
C ARG A 94 -38.25 -18.43 -6.83
N LYS A 95 -38.96 -18.82 -5.76
CA LYS A 95 -39.48 -17.88 -4.75
C LYS A 95 -38.27 -17.14 -4.15
N ARG A 96 -38.27 -15.82 -4.28
CA ARG A 96 -37.22 -14.95 -3.74
C ARG A 96 -37.56 -14.62 -2.29
N GLY A 97 -36.61 -14.76 -1.37
CA GLY A 97 -36.80 -14.38 0.02
C GLY A 97 -37.23 -12.92 0.14
N ARG A 98 -38.29 -12.70 0.93
CA ARG A 98 -38.96 -11.40 1.10
C ARG A 98 -38.45 -10.62 2.31
N VAL A 99 -37.81 -11.28 3.27
CA VAL A 99 -37.36 -10.65 4.51
C VAL A 99 -35.92 -10.14 4.37
N GLU A 100 -35.75 -8.83 4.51
CA GLU A 100 -34.44 -8.20 4.56
C GLU A 100 -33.79 -8.43 5.92
N LEU A 101 -32.73 -9.24 5.93
CA LEU A 101 -32.03 -9.64 7.16
C LEU A 101 -30.85 -8.71 7.51
N VAL A 102 -30.17 -8.18 6.49
CA VAL A 102 -28.94 -7.39 6.68
C VAL A 102 -29.29 -5.95 7.03
N ASN A 103 -29.44 -5.68 8.32
CA ASN A 103 -29.55 -4.32 8.87
C ASN A 103 -28.16 -3.71 9.15
N SER A 104 -28.15 -2.46 9.64
CA SER A 104 -26.92 -1.73 10.00
C SER A 104 -26.02 -2.49 10.98
N HIS A 105 -26.61 -3.13 12.00
CA HIS A 105 -25.86 -3.88 13.01
C HIS A 105 -25.16 -5.12 12.43
N LEU A 106 -25.89 -5.90 11.63
CA LEU A 106 -25.33 -7.07 10.96
C LEU A 106 -24.27 -6.64 9.92
N ALA A 107 -24.53 -5.58 9.15
CA ALA A 107 -23.57 -5.04 8.19
C ALA A 107 -22.26 -4.61 8.86
N SER A 108 -22.32 -3.87 9.97
CA SER A 108 -21.15 -3.48 10.76
C SER A 108 -20.39 -4.69 11.31
N SER A 109 -21.10 -5.72 11.81
CA SER A 109 -20.48 -6.96 12.31
C SER A 109 -19.74 -7.73 11.20
N LEU A 110 -20.33 -7.80 10.00
CA LEU A 110 -19.70 -8.45 8.84
C LEU A 110 -18.45 -7.68 8.36
N ASP A 111 -18.48 -6.35 8.41
CA ASP A 111 -17.34 -5.48 8.10
C ASP A 111 -16.21 -5.66 9.11
N ALA A 112 -16.52 -5.62 10.40
CA ALA A 112 -15.55 -5.83 11.48
C ALA A 112 -14.90 -7.22 11.42
N ALA A 113 -15.69 -8.26 11.11
CA ALA A 113 -15.20 -9.62 10.91
C ALA A 113 -14.42 -9.83 9.59
N LYS A 114 -14.27 -8.79 8.76
CA LYS A 114 -13.58 -8.83 7.46
C LYS A 114 -14.10 -9.92 6.53
N LEU A 115 -15.41 -10.18 6.58
CA LEU A 115 -16.05 -11.19 5.74
C LEU A 115 -16.31 -10.66 4.33
N SER A 116 -15.95 -11.45 3.32
CA SER A 116 -16.38 -11.19 1.94
C SER A 116 -17.89 -11.44 1.80
N ASP A 117 -18.55 -10.79 0.84
CA ASP A 117 -20.00 -10.96 0.63
C ASP A 117 -20.39 -12.43 0.41
N ARG A 118 -19.50 -13.24 -0.19
CA ARG A 118 -19.69 -14.68 -0.37
C ARG A 118 -19.62 -15.43 0.96
N LYS A 119 -18.58 -15.15 1.77
CA LYS A 119 -18.43 -15.78 3.08
C LYS A 119 -19.59 -15.39 4.01
N ALA A 120 -20.01 -14.12 3.98
CA ALA A 120 -21.18 -13.64 4.71
C ALA A 120 -22.45 -14.40 4.31
N ALA A 121 -22.71 -14.58 3.00
CA ALA A 121 -23.85 -15.37 2.53
C ALA A 121 -23.81 -16.81 3.07
N ILE A 122 -22.64 -17.45 3.03
CA ILE A 122 -22.46 -18.83 3.53
C ILE A 122 -22.75 -18.90 5.03
N VAL A 123 -22.10 -18.05 5.84
CA VAL A 123 -22.24 -18.03 7.30
C VAL A 123 -23.68 -17.74 7.71
N ILE A 124 -24.34 -16.77 7.09
CA ILE A 124 -25.73 -16.42 7.41
C ILE A 124 -26.66 -17.58 7.02
N THR A 125 -26.46 -18.18 5.85
CA THR A 125 -27.28 -19.32 5.39
C THR A 125 -27.15 -20.52 6.31
N SER A 126 -25.93 -20.88 6.73
CA SER A 126 -25.71 -21.99 7.67
C SER A 126 -26.32 -21.69 9.02
N THR A 127 -26.18 -20.46 9.52
CA THR A 127 -26.72 -20.03 10.82
C THR A 127 -28.24 -20.10 10.83
N LEU A 128 -28.91 -19.65 9.77
CA LEU A 128 -30.38 -19.74 9.65
C LEU A 128 -30.87 -21.19 9.70
N LYS A 129 -30.21 -22.09 8.94
CA LYS A 129 -30.54 -23.53 8.97
C LYS A 129 -30.36 -24.13 10.35
N SER A 130 -29.24 -23.83 11.02
CA SER A 130 -28.97 -24.32 12.38
C SER A 130 -29.95 -23.75 13.41
N ALA A 131 -30.46 -22.54 13.20
CA ALA A 131 -31.48 -21.91 14.04
C ALA A 131 -32.92 -22.34 13.71
N GLY A 132 -33.11 -23.30 12.79
CA GLY A 132 -34.43 -23.82 12.42
C GLY A 132 -35.24 -22.94 11.47
N SER A 133 -34.63 -21.91 10.87
CA SER A 133 -35.27 -21.01 9.89
C SER A 133 -34.94 -21.42 8.46
N ASP A 134 -35.89 -21.31 7.52
CA ASP A 134 -35.62 -21.58 6.09
C ASP A 134 -34.91 -20.38 5.43
N PRO A 135 -33.66 -20.52 4.94
CA PRO A 135 -32.95 -19.44 4.26
C PRO A 135 -33.67 -18.90 3.01
N ILE A 136 -34.59 -19.66 2.40
CA ILE A 136 -35.36 -19.22 1.22
C ILE A 136 -36.28 -18.04 1.57
N GLU A 137 -36.68 -17.89 2.83
CA GLU A 137 -37.54 -16.79 3.30
C GLU A 137 -36.79 -15.45 3.37
N PHE A 138 -35.47 -15.49 3.49
CA PHE A 138 -34.61 -14.33 3.71
C PHE A 138 -33.81 -13.92 2.47
N THR A 139 -33.48 -12.64 2.37
CA THR A 139 -32.68 -12.10 1.25
C THR A 139 -31.17 -12.29 1.45
N VAL A 140 -30.69 -13.53 1.50
CA VAL A 140 -29.30 -13.89 1.90
C VAL A 140 -28.33 -14.05 0.72
N ASN A 141 -28.71 -13.67 -0.49
CA ASN A 141 -27.80 -13.77 -1.64
C ASN A 141 -26.67 -12.71 -1.58
N ARG A 142 -25.50 -13.07 -2.12
CA ARG A 142 -24.29 -12.21 -2.20
C ARG A 142 -24.61 -10.78 -2.66
N SER A 143 -25.36 -10.62 -3.74
CA SER A 143 -25.63 -9.30 -4.33
C SER A 143 -26.50 -8.42 -3.44
N SER A 144 -27.42 -9.02 -2.67
CA SER A 144 -28.27 -8.29 -1.73
C SER A 144 -27.48 -7.87 -0.50
N ILE A 145 -26.65 -8.77 0.06
CA ILE A 145 -25.70 -8.44 1.14
C ILE A 145 -24.79 -7.29 0.70
N ARG A 146 -24.21 -7.38 -0.50
CA ARG A 146 -23.35 -6.31 -1.05
C ARG A 146 -24.07 -4.97 -1.11
N ARG A 147 -25.29 -4.95 -1.67
CA ARG A 147 -26.09 -3.73 -1.79
C ARG A 147 -26.40 -3.12 -0.43
N GLN A 148 -26.79 -3.94 0.55
CA GLN A 148 -27.09 -3.43 1.90
C GLN A 148 -25.84 -2.92 2.61
N ARG A 149 -24.70 -3.61 2.51
CA ARG A 149 -23.43 -3.09 3.03
C ARG A 149 -23.04 -1.77 2.38
N GLN A 150 -23.20 -1.63 1.06
CA GLN A 150 -22.92 -0.38 0.35
C GLN A 150 -23.84 0.76 0.79
N LYS A 151 -25.14 0.48 0.98
CA LYS A 151 -26.10 1.46 1.50
C LYS A 151 -25.71 1.92 2.89
N HIS A 152 -25.45 0.99 3.80
CA HIS A 152 -25.04 1.29 5.18
C HIS A 152 -23.74 2.10 5.26
N ARG A 153 -22.73 1.77 4.44
CA ARG A 153 -21.48 2.55 4.39
C ARG A 153 -21.69 3.99 3.93
N LYS A 154 -22.62 4.23 3.00
CA LYS A 154 -22.99 5.60 2.59
C LYS A 154 -23.70 6.35 3.72
N GLU A 155 -24.61 5.69 4.44
CA GLU A 155 -25.28 6.27 5.60
C GLU A 155 -24.26 6.66 6.70
N ILE A 156 -23.24 5.83 6.94
CA ILE A 156 -22.12 6.15 7.84
C ILE A 156 -21.34 7.37 7.34
N GLU A 157 -21.01 7.43 6.06
CA GLU A 157 -20.29 8.57 5.48
C GLU A 157 -21.06 9.89 5.66
N GLU A 158 -22.36 9.89 5.37
CA GLU A 158 -23.25 11.04 5.58
C GLU A 158 -23.39 11.41 7.06
N LEU A 159 -23.35 10.44 7.97
CA LEU A 159 -23.35 10.69 9.40
C LEU A 159 -22.04 11.37 9.83
N LEU A 160 -20.88 10.83 9.43
CA LEU A 160 -19.57 11.39 9.74
C LEU A 160 -19.42 12.84 9.25
N LYS A 161 -19.88 13.13 8.02
CA LYS A 161 -19.92 14.49 7.47
C LYS A 161 -20.78 15.44 8.32
N ARG A 162 -21.89 14.96 8.87
CA ARG A 162 -22.78 15.77 9.74
C ARG A 162 -22.24 15.96 11.15
N GLU A 163 -21.55 14.96 11.69
CA GLU A 163 -20.98 14.98 13.04
C GLU A 163 -19.69 15.80 13.11
N LEU A 164 -18.91 15.86 12.03
CA LEU A 164 -17.67 16.63 11.97
C LEU A 164 -17.95 18.14 11.92
N LYS A 165 -18.17 18.73 13.10
CA LYS A 165 -18.32 20.17 13.30
C LYS A 165 -17.24 20.68 14.23
N THR A 166 -16.43 21.60 13.73
CA THR A 166 -15.41 22.26 14.53
C THR A 166 -15.21 23.69 14.10
N ASN A 167 -14.91 24.55 15.09
CA ASN A 167 -14.48 25.92 14.84
C ASN A 167 -12.96 26.08 14.97
N LEU A 168 -12.25 25.02 15.34
CA LEU A 168 -10.82 25.04 15.52
C LEU A 168 -10.09 24.82 14.18
N PRO A 169 -8.87 25.35 14.03
CA PRO A 169 -8.01 25.07 12.89
C PRO A 169 -7.74 23.57 12.74
N LEU A 170 -7.76 23.10 11.49
CA LEU A 170 -7.45 21.74 11.11
C LEU A 170 -6.16 21.68 10.29
N THR A 171 -5.46 20.56 10.42
CA THR A 171 -4.38 20.16 9.53
C THR A 171 -4.92 19.08 8.61
N VAL A 172 -4.81 19.27 7.30
CA VAL A 172 -5.06 18.18 6.34
C VAL A 172 -3.78 17.37 6.16
N HIS A 173 -3.88 16.06 6.12
CA HIS A 173 -2.76 15.16 5.88
C HIS A 173 -3.07 14.27 4.69
N TRP A 174 -2.05 13.97 3.89
CA TRP A 174 -2.12 12.96 2.86
C TRP A 174 -0.82 12.17 2.78
N ASP A 175 -0.95 10.90 2.41
CA ASP A 175 0.18 9.99 2.22
C ASP A 175 -0.16 9.02 1.08
N GLY A 176 0.67 8.95 0.06
CA GLY A 176 0.40 8.14 -1.14
C GLY A 176 0.79 6.68 -0.94
N LYS A 177 -0.01 5.75 -1.48
CA LYS A 177 0.34 4.32 -1.46
C LYS A 177 -0.11 3.57 -2.70
N LEU A 178 0.84 2.90 -3.33
CA LEU A 178 0.58 1.94 -4.40
C LEU A 178 -0.08 0.68 -3.84
N LEU A 179 -1.30 0.39 -4.30
CA LEU A 179 -2.09 -0.79 -3.93
C LEU A 179 -2.60 -1.50 -5.18
N GLU A 180 -2.85 -2.80 -5.09
CA GLU A 180 -3.55 -3.52 -6.16
C GLU A 180 -4.97 -2.98 -6.30
N ASP A 181 -5.42 -2.78 -7.55
CA ASP A 181 -6.79 -2.39 -7.81
C ASP A 181 -7.75 -3.50 -7.38
N ILE A 182 -9.01 -3.13 -7.10
CA ILE A 182 -10.06 -4.06 -6.66
C ILE A 182 -10.33 -5.14 -7.73
N THR A 183 -9.99 -4.86 -8.99
CA THR A 183 -10.06 -5.79 -10.13
C THR A 183 -8.86 -6.73 -10.22
N GLY A 184 -7.76 -6.46 -9.51
CA GLY A 184 -6.55 -7.28 -9.42
C GLY A 184 -5.64 -7.25 -10.64
N HIS A 185 -5.88 -6.37 -11.62
CA HIS A 185 -5.13 -6.35 -12.87
C HIS A 185 -4.03 -5.29 -12.92
N GLU A 186 -4.10 -4.27 -12.07
CA GLU A 186 -3.21 -3.10 -12.11
C GLU A 186 -2.88 -2.62 -10.69
N THR A 187 -1.72 -2.01 -10.54
CA THR A 187 -1.34 -1.27 -9.33
C THR A 187 -1.77 0.17 -9.50
N VAL A 188 -2.47 0.72 -8.50
CA VAL A 188 -3.06 2.05 -8.53
C VAL A 188 -2.59 2.83 -7.33
N ASP A 189 -2.49 4.14 -7.48
CA ASP A 189 -2.16 5.02 -6.36
C ASP A 189 -3.43 5.29 -5.56
N ARG A 190 -3.35 5.07 -4.26
CA ARG A 190 -4.40 5.36 -3.29
C ARG A 190 -3.88 6.42 -2.36
N LEU A 191 -4.60 7.53 -2.30
CA LEU A 191 -4.22 8.68 -1.49
C LEU A 191 -5.18 8.82 -0.29
N PRO A 192 -4.91 8.19 0.86
CA PRO A 192 -5.54 8.55 2.11
C PRO A 192 -5.47 10.06 2.37
N ILE A 193 -6.63 10.66 2.65
CA ILE A 193 -6.75 12.08 3.02
C ILE A 193 -7.48 12.11 4.36
N LEU A 194 -6.85 12.71 5.37
CA LEU A 194 -7.40 12.85 6.70
C LEU A 194 -7.23 14.28 7.20
N VAL A 195 -8.02 14.65 8.20
CA VAL A 195 -7.85 15.90 8.93
C VAL A 195 -7.63 15.60 10.39
N SER A 196 -6.75 16.37 11.02
CA SER A 196 -6.57 16.33 12.46
C SER A 196 -6.54 17.73 13.07
N GLY A 197 -6.88 17.78 14.35
CA GLY A 197 -6.92 18.98 15.16
C GLY A 197 -7.17 18.62 16.62
N GLN A 198 -7.48 19.60 17.46
CA GLN A 198 -7.74 19.34 18.87
C GLN A 198 -8.95 18.39 19.05
N GLY A 199 -8.67 17.16 19.49
CA GLY A 199 -9.68 16.12 19.70
C GLY A 199 -10.29 15.54 18.42
N ILE A 200 -9.73 15.86 17.25
CA ILE A 200 -10.22 15.40 15.95
C ILE A 200 -9.13 14.64 15.23
N ASP A 201 -9.45 13.44 14.79
CA ASP A 201 -8.68 12.63 13.86
C ASP A 201 -9.68 11.89 12.96
N GLN A 202 -9.86 12.40 11.74
CA GLN A 202 -10.92 11.94 10.84
C GLN A 202 -10.38 11.66 9.45
N LEU A 203 -10.55 10.41 9.01
CA LEU A 203 -10.35 10.03 7.60
C LEU A 203 -11.47 10.61 6.76
N LEU A 204 -11.11 11.40 5.73
CA LEU A 204 -12.08 12.02 4.83
C LEU A 204 -12.34 11.15 3.59
N SER A 205 -11.28 10.65 2.96
CA SER A 205 -11.38 9.84 1.74
C SER A 205 -10.10 9.05 1.45
N VAL A 206 -10.20 8.09 0.54
CA VAL A 206 -9.07 7.33 -0.01
C VAL A 206 -9.22 7.24 -1.54
N PRO A 207 -9.17 8.37 -2.27
CA PRO A 207 -9.32 8.40 -3.72
C PRO A 207 -8.31 7.49 -4.43
N LYS A 208 -8.76 6.89 -5.54
CA LYS A 208 -7.89 6.27 -6.55
C LYS A 208 -7.37 7.39 -7.43
N LEU A 209 -6.06 7.48 -7.59
CA LEU A 209 -5.43 8.36 -8.57
C LEU A 209 -4.92 7.52 -9.74
N ASP A 210 -5.15 7.99 -10.97
CA ASP A 210 -4.60 7.36 -12.17
C ASP A 210 -3.06 7.50 -12.21
N ARG A 211 -2.55 8.59 -11.63
CA ARG A 211 -1.12 8.88 -11.45
C ARG A 211 -0.91 9.67 -10.17
N GLY A 212 0.12 9.33 -9.39
CA GLY A 212 0.55 10.08 -8.21
C GLY A 212 1.35 11.35 -8.54
N THR A 213 0.81 12.23 -9.39
CA THR A 213 1.43 13.55 -9.67
C THR A 213 0.98 14.59 -8.65
N GLY A 214 1.78 15.65 -8.45
CA GLY A 214 1.45 16.69 -7.48
C GLY A 214 0.10 17.36 -7.76
N GLU A 215 -0.23 17.59 -9.03
CA GLU A 215 -1.54 18.12 -9.45
C GLU A 215 -2.71 17.17 -9.17
N ALA A 216 -2.53 15.87 -9.38
CA ALA A 216 -3.56 14.88 -9.09
C ALA A 216 -3.79 14.78 -7.57
N CYS A 217 -2.71 14.77 -6.77
CA CYS A 217 -2.79 14.80 -5.32
C CYS A 217 -3.47 16.08 -4.83
N ALA A 218 -3.02 17.26 -5.25
CA ALA A 218 -3.61 18.53 -4.84
C ALA A 218 -5.09 18.64 -5.23
N SER A 219 -5.45 18.23 -6.45
CA SER A 219 -6.86 18.25 -6.88
C SER A 219 -7.73 17.30 -6.07
N ALA A 220 -7.23 16.10 -5.73
CA ALA A 220 -7.95 15.15 -4.90
C ALA A 220 -8.13 15.65 -3.46
N VAL A 221 -7.08 16.22 -2.87
CA VAL A 221 -7.11 16.81 -1.51
C VAL A 221 -8.07 17.99 -1.48
N HIS A 222 -7.92 18.95 -2.41
CA HIS A 222 -8.79 20.11 -2.51
C HIS A 222 -10.27 19.72 -2.70
N GLY A 223 -10.55 18.82 -3.66
CA GLY A 223 -11.91 18.32 -3.90
C GLY A 223 -12.53 17.67 -2.67
N THR A 224 -11.74 16.89 -1.92
CA THR A 224 -12.19 16.27 -0.67
C THR A 224 -12.48 17.31 0.41
N ILE A 225 -11.64 18.33 0.57
CA ILE A 225 -11.87 19.43 1.53
C ILE A 225 -13.17 20.18 1.19
N LEU A 226 -13.42 20.47 -0.09
CA LEU A 226 -14.64 21.13 -0.55
C LEU A 226 -15.89 20.28 -0.29
N GLU A 227 -15.83 18.99 -0.61
CA GLU A 227 -16.93 18.05 -0.40
C GLU A 227 -17.35 17.96 1.07
N TRP A 228 -16.39 18.07 1.98
CA TRP A 228 -16.63 18.06 3.42
C TRP A 228 -16.93 19.46 4.01
N GLY A 229 -16.87 20.52 3.19
CA GLY A 229 -17.11 21.89 3.66
C GLY A 229 -16.08 22.41 4.66
N LEU A 230 -14.83 21.94 4.57
CA LEU A 230 -13.77 22.23 5.55
C LEU A 230 -12.83 23.36 5.13
N SER A 231 -13.08 24.01 3.98
CA SER A 231 -12.16 24.97 3.37
C SER A 231 -11.70 26.04 4.34
N ASP A 232 -12.60 26.64 5.12
CA ASP A 232 -12.23 27.71 6.07
C ASP A 232 -11.46 27.20 7.30
N LYS A 233 -11.63 25.93 7.65
CA LYS A 233 -11.07 25.31 8.87
C LYS A 233 -9.67 24.78 8.65
N VAL A 234 -9.36 24.29 7.45
CA VAL A 234 -8.01 23.80 7.14
C VAL A 234 -7.03 24.98 7.09
N LYS A 235 -6.04 25.01 7.97
CA LYS A 235 -5.00 26.06 8.04
C LYS A 235 -3.60 25.50 7.78
N CYS A 236 -3.42 24.21 8.02
CA CYS A 236 -2.12 23.54 7.88
C CYS A 236 -2.26 22.35 6.93
N MET A 237 -1.14 21.95 6.33
CA MET A 237 -1.02 20.72 5.57
C MET A 237 0.17 19.92 6.06
N CYS A 238 0.04 18.60 6.12
CA CYS A 238 1.08 17.66 6.49
C CYS A 238 1.24 16.60 5.40
N PHE A 239 2.48 16.39 4.96
CA PHE A 239 2.80 15.63 3.76
C PHE A 239 4.20 15.04 3.83
N ASP A 240 4.44 13.97 3.07
CA ASP A 240 5.77 13.40 2.88
C ASP A 240 6.67 14.30 2.02
N THR A 241 7.97 14.31 2.28
CA THR A 241 8.93 15.25 1.66
C THR A 241 9.36 14.84 0.25
N THR A 242 8.51 14.15 -0.49
CA THR A 242 8.80 13.74 -1.87
C THR A 242 8.71 14.93 -2.84
N ALA A 243 9.37 14.80 -3.98
CA ALA A 243 9.34 15.81 -5.04
C ALA A 243 7.91 16.06 -5.58
N VAL A 244 7.02 15.08 -5.47
CA VAL A 244 5.60 15.19 -5.84
C VAL A 244 4.89 16.26 -5.01
N ASN A 245 5.23 16.39 -3.72
CA ASN A 245 4.62 17.38 -2.84
C ASN A 245 5.38 18.71 -2.81
N LEU A 246 6.71 18.66 -2.79
CA LEU A 246 7.60 19.82 -2.60
C LEU A 246 8.06 20.51 -3.90
N GLY A 247 7.73 19.97 -5.07
CA GLY A 247 8.21 20.50 -6.35
C GLY A 247 7.87 21.99 -6.56
N LEU A 248 8.85 22.80 -6.97
CA LEU A 248 8.73 24.27 -7.07
C LEU A 248 7.60 24.76 -8.01
N ARG A 249 7.27 24.00 -9.07
CA ARG A 249 6.26 24.40 -10.06
C ARG A 249 4.97 23.58 -9.98
N ASN A 250 5.11 22.27 -9.75
CA ASN A 250 4.00 21.31 -9.80
C ASN A 250 3.90 20.49 -8.51
N GLY A 251 4.48 20.97 -7.41
CA GLY A 251 4.39 20.34 -6.11
C GLY A 251 2.98 20.48 -5.55
N ALA A 252 2.44 19.40 -4.98
CA ALA A 252 1.10 19.39 -4.43
C ALA A 252 0.86 20.55 -3.43
N CYS A 253 1.85 20.92 -2.62
CA CYS A 253 1.70 21.97 -1.60
C CYS A 253 1.44 23.35 -2.22
N ILE A 254 2.22 23.71 -3.26
CA ILE A 254 2.06 24.98 -3.98
C ILE A 254 0.71 25.03 -4.68
N LEU A 255 0.34 23.92 -5.35
CA LEU A 255 -0.93 23.81 -6.05
C LEU A 255 -2.11 23.84 -5.08
N MET A 256 -1.95 23.32 -3.85
CA MET A 256 -2.95 23.41 -2.79
C MET A 256 -3.17 24.85 -2.33
N GLU A 257 -2.13 25.64 -2.07
CA GLU A 257 -2.28 27.06 -1.71
C GLU A 257 -2.94 27.87 -2.82
N GLN A 258 -2.56 27.60 -4.08
CA GLN A 258 -3.19 28.22 -5.25
C GLN A 258 -4.69 27.88 -5.35
N LYS A 259 -5.06 26.60 -5.17
CA LYS A 259 -6.46 26.15 -5.24
C LYS A 259 -7.29 26.65 -4.06
N MET A 260 -6.70 26.75 -2.89
CA MET A 260 -7.34 27.23 -1.67
C MET A 260 -7.37 28.76 -1.56
N GLU A 261 -6.63 29.46 -2.44
CA GLU A 261 -6.47 30.91 -2.48
C GLU A 261 -6.06 31.52 -1.14
N LYS A 262 -5.17 30.83 -0.42
CA LYS A 262 -4.65 31.29 0.88
C LYS A 262 -3.32 30.65 1.22
N ASP A 263 -2.57 31.35 2.05
CA ASP A 263 -1.38 30.81 2.68
C ASP A 263 -1.75 29.72 3.69
N MET A 264 -0.96 28.65 3.69
CA MET A 264 -1.15 27.52 4.59
C MET A 264 0.17 27.20 5.29
N LEU A 265 0.10 26.67 6.51
CA LEU A 265 1.31 26.22 7.20
C LEU A 265 1.75 24.85 6.68
N TRP A 266 2.98 24.75 6.20
CA TRP A 266 3.57 23.52 5.68
C TRP A 266 4.23 22.75 6.82
N LEU A 267 3.67 21.58 7.14
CA LEU A 267 4.16 20.69 8.18
C LEU A 267 4.76 19.44 7.50
N ALA A 268 5.98 19.57 7.00
CA ALA A 268 6.70 18.45 6.43
C ALA A 268 6.79 17.30 7.45
N CYS A 269 6.46 16.08 7.02
CA CYS A 269 6.37 14.94 7.91
C CYS A 269 7.72 14.63 8.58
N CYS A 270 7.79 14.76 9.91
CA CYS A 270 9.02 14.50 10.66
C CYS A 270 9.52 13.06 10.49
N HIS A 271 8.62 12.09 10.29
CA HIS A 271 9.01 10.70 10.03
C HIS A 271 9.86 10.60 8.77
N HIS A 272 9.41 11.21 7.66
CA HIS A 272 10.13 11.21 6.40
C HIS A 272 11.44 12.00 6.47
N ILE A 273 11.48 13.11 7.22
CA ILE A 273 12.72 13.87 7.44
C ILE A 273 13.75 12.99 8.17
N LEU A 274 13.33 12.28 9.22
CA LEU A 274 14.21 11.38 9.97
C LEU A 274 14.66 10.18 9.12
N GLU A 275 13.82 9.69 8.20
CA GLU A 275 14.21 8.70 7.19
C GLU A 275 15.37 9.18 6.33
N ILE A 276 15.27 10.39 5.77
CA ILE A 276 16.30 10.95 4.89
C ILE A 276 17.63 11.13 5.65
N VAL A 277 17.58 11.66 6.88
CA VAL A 277 18.79 11.85 7.70
C VAL A 277 19.47 10.52 8.00
N LEU A 278 18.69 9.50 8.35
CA LEU A 278 19.24 8.17 8.63
C LEU A 278 19.78 7.51 7.36
N GLU A 279 19.06 7.62 6.23
CA GLU A 279 19.51 7.11 4.93
C GLU A 279 20.86 7.70 4.54
N ALA A 280 21.07 9.01 4.73
CA ALA A 280 22.34 9.67 4.47
C ALA A 280 23.47 9.10 5.35
N ALA A 281 23.22 8.90 6.65
CA ALA A 281 24.19 8.33 7.57
C ALA A 281 24.56 6.88 7.19
N VAL A 282 23.55 6.05 6.90
CA VAL A 282 23.74 4.64 6.52
C VAL A 282 24.45 4.51 5.17
N SER A 283 24.06 5.31 4.18
CA SER A 283 24.69 5.29 2.85
C SER A 283 26.15 5.73 2.90
N THR A 284 26.49 6.65 3.82
CA THR A 284 27.88 7.05 4.06
C THR A 284 28.69 5.92 4.70
N ALA A 285 28.10 5.20 5.65
CA ALA A 285 28.78 4.13 6.38
C ALA A 285 28.92 2.82 5.57
N LEU A 286 27.90 2.45 4.80
CA LEU A 286 27.83 1.15 4.10
C LEU A 286 28.02 1.26 2.58
N GLY A 287 28.14 2.47 2.05
CA GLY A 287 28.18 2.75 0.61
C GLY A 287 26.79 2.76 -0.05
N PRO A 288 26.70 3.30 -1.28
CA PRO A 288 25.43 3.36 -2.01
C PRO A 288 24.96 1.96 -2.41
N SER A 289 23.66 1.70 -2.28
CA SER A 289 23.05 0.46 -2.79
C SER A 289 22.25 0.74 -4.06
N SER A 290 22.34 -0.16 -5.02
CA SER A 290 21.61 -0.10 -6.30
C SER A 290 20.26 -0.83 -6.28
N GLY A 291 19.80 -1.32 -5.13
CA GLY A 291 18.56 -2.09 -5.00
C GLY A 291 17.65 -1.67 -3.82
N PRO A 292 16.37 -2.08 -3.84
CA PRO A 292 15.38 -1.76 -2.79
C PRO A 292 15.67 -2.46 -1.45
N ASP A 293 16.46 -3.53 -1.49
CA ASP A 293 17.03 -4.19 -0.32
C ASP A 293 18.50 -3.78 -0.17
N ILE A 294 18.90 -3.40 1.04
CA ILE A 294 20.33 -3.28 1.36
C ILE A 294 20.93 -4.69 1.35
N LEU A 295 21.79 -4.96 0.36
CA LEU A 295 22.43 -6.25 0.16
C LEU A 295 23.11 -6.78 1.43
N PHE A 296 23.77 -5.89 2.17
CA PHE A 296 24.41 -6.19 3.45
C PHE A 296 23.44 -6.85 4.44
N PHE A 297 22.25 -6.29 4.63
CA PHE A 297 21.27 -6.86 5.55
C PHE A 297 20.66 -8.15 5.04
N LYS A 298 20.55 -8.33 3.72
CA LYS A 298 20.12 -9.60 3.13
C LYS A 298 21.14 -10.71 3.41
N ILE A 299 22.43 -10.40 3.27
CA ILE A 299 23.52 -11.33 3.62
C ILE A 299 23.47 -11.65 5.11
N PHE A 300 23.37 -10.63 5.96
CA PHE A 300 23.28 -10.80 7.41
C PHE A 300 22.08 -11.65 7.82
N LYS A 301 20.90 -11.41 7.23
CA LYS A 301 19.69 -12.21 7.46
C LYS A 301 19.90 -13.68 7.10
N ASN A 302 20.54 -13.96 5.97
CA ASN A 302 20.84 -15.33 5.56
C ASN A 302 21.86 -16.01 6.49
N TYR A 303 22.77 -15.24 7.09
CA TYR A 303 23.79 -15.74 8.01
C TYR A 303 23.33 -15.80 9.48
N TRP A 304 22.13 -15.30 9.79
CA TRP A 304 21.63 -15.12 11.16
C TRP A 304 21.65 -16.40 12.01
N SER A 305 21.39 -17.57 11.42
CA SER A 305 21.42 -18.85 12.14
C SER A 305 22.81 -19.25 12.63
N ASN A 306 23.86 -18.68 12.04
CA ASN A 306 25.27 -18.98 12.34
C ASN A 306 25.87 -17.99 13.34
N ILE A 307 25.10 -16.99 13.79
CA ILE A 307 25.55 -15.96 14.74
C ILE A 307 25.08 -16.37 16.13
N ASP A 308 25.96 -16.25 17.12
CA ASP A 308 25.55 -16.39 18.52
C ASP A 308 24.58 -15.25 18.89
N GLN A 309 23.34 -15.61 19.19
CA GLN A 309 22.30 -14.66 19.53
C GLN A 309 22.44 -14.12 20.96
N THR A 310 23.24 -14.78 21.81
CA THR A 310 23.46 -14.41 23.20
C THR A 310 24.61 -13.43 23.38
N ASP A 311 25.63 -13.47 22.52
CA ASP A 311 26.79 -12.58 22.58
C ASP A 311 26.58 -11.27 21.80
N TYR A 312 27.07 -10.14 22.31
CA TYR A 312 26.94 -8.86 21.62
C TYR A 312 28.01 -7.87 22.07
N LYS A 313 28.43 -7.02 21.12
CA LYS A 313 29.29 -5.88 21.40
C LYS A 313 28.49 -4.68 21.90
N THR A 314 29.16 -3.81 22.64
CA THR A 314 28.62 -2.52 23.12
C THR A 314 29.50 -1.40 22.60
N VAL A 315 29.16 -0.15 22.90
CA VAL A 315 29.96 1.00 22.42
C VAL A 315 31.43 0.94 22.86
N THR A 316 31.77 0.26 23.95
CA THR A 316 33.16 0.11 24.40
C THR A 316 34.02 -0.78 23.49
N SER A 317 33.40 -1.54 22.59
CA SER A 317 34.12 -2.35 21.62
C SER A 317 34.76 -1.50 20.51
N ASP A 318 34.39 -0.22 20.38
CA ASP A 318 35.03 0.74 19.49
C ASP A 318 35.39 2.03 20.28
N PRO A 319 36.70 2.26 20.54
CA PRO A 319 37.15 3.45 21.28
C PRO A 319 36.71 4.77 20.67
N HIS A 320 36.58 4.85 19.33
CA HIS A 320 36.16 6.07 18.66
C HIS A 320 34.67 6.36 18.93
N SER A 321 33.80 5.37 18.75
CA SER A 321 32.38 5.49 19.10
C SER A 321 32.17 5.80 20.58
N LEU A 322 32.99 5.24 21.47
CA LEU A 322 32.92 5.51 22.91
C LEU A 322 33.19 6.99 23.22
N ASP A 323 34.25 7.57 22.65
CA ASP A 323 34.60 8.98 22.85
C ASP A 323 33.50 9.93 22.35
N LEU A 324 32.86 9.59 21.23
CA LEU A 324 31.75 10.34 20.64
C LEU A 324 30.51 10.40 21.53
N VAL A 325 30.18 9.30 22.24
CA VAL A 325 28.93 9.21 23.00
C VAL A 325 29.10 9.34 24.51
N GLN A 326 30.33 9.33 25.04
CA GLN A 326 30.59 9.29 26.50
C GLN A 326 29.83 10.38 27.28
N ASN A 327 29.74 11.58 26.71
CA ASN A 327 29.11 12.74 27.36
C ASN A 327 27.58 12.72 27.29
N VAL A 328 26.99 11.90 26.42
CA VAL A 328 25.53 11.84 26.20
C VAL A 328 24.93 10.48 26.57
N ALA A 329 25.76 9.46 26.81
CA ALA A 329 25.32 8.09 26.99
C ALA A 329 24.32 7.94 28.14
N GLN A 330 24.60 8.55 29.30
CA GLN A 330 23.73 8.45 30.47
C GLN A 330 22.38 9.15 30.27
N ASP A 331 22.38 10.31 29.62
CA ASP A 331 21.18 11.06 29.31
C ASP A 331 20.31 10.31 28.28
N MET A 332 20.94 9.72 27.26
CA MET A 332 20.25 8.91 26.26
C MET A 332 19.65 7.64 26.86
N ILE A 333 20.34 6.96 27.79
CA ILE A 333 19.80 5.82 28.53
C ILE A 333 18.57 6.25 29.33
N SER A 334 18.69 7.34 30.10
CA SER A 334 17.61 7.86 30.94
C SER A 334 16.40 8.26 30.11
N PHE A 335 16.63 8.92 28.97
CA PHE A 335 15.59 9.24 28.00
C PHE A 335 14.89 7.98 27.48
N ALA A 336 15.65 6.96 27.06
CA ALA A 336 15.08 5.74 26.49
C ALA A 336 14.24 4.96 27.51
N GLN A 337 14.72 4.86 28.76
CA GLN A 337 14.00 4.24 29.86
C GLN A 337 12.70 5.00 30.19
N ASN A 338 12.75 6.33 30.27
CA ASN A 338 11.57 7.15 30.53
C ASN A 338 10.53 7.01 29.41
N ARG A 339 10.95 6.98 28.14
CA ARG A 339 10.05 6.80 27.00
C ARG A 339 9.39 5.43 26.98
N HIS A 340 10.09 4.39 27.41
CA HIS A 340 9.53 3.04 27.55
C HIS A 340 8.36 3.00 28.56
N ASN A 341 8.45 3.80 29.63
CA ASN A 341 7.46 3.85 30.71
C ASN A 341 6.28 4.78 30.43
N GLN A 342 6.48 5.87 29.70
CA GLN A 342 5.46 6.90 29.50
C GLN A 342 4.64 6.73 28.21
N TYR A 343 5.18 6.07 27.19
CA TYR A 343 4.55 5.98 25.86
C TYR A 343 4.36 4.52 25.43
N GLN A 344 3.18 4.20 24.89
CA GLN A 344 2.99 2.95 24.14
C GLN A 344 3.63 3.07 22.76
N SER A 345 4.96 2.99 22.70
CA SER A 345 5.67 2.89 21.43
C SER A 345 5.25 1.62 20.70
N ARG A 346 5.19 1.72 19.36
CA ARG A 346 5.03 0.57 18.46
C ARG A 346 6.20 -0.41 18.69
N ASP A 347 6.01 -1.70 18.39
CA ASP A 347 6.97 -2.76 18.76
C ASP A 347 8.39 -2.52 18.23
N ASP A 348 8.53 -1.96 17.03
CA ASP A 348 9.81 -1.53 16.45
C ASP A 348 10.44 -0.38 17.26
N GLY A 349 9.63 0.59 17.68
CA GLY A 349 10.03 1.67 18.60
C GLY A 349 10.59 1.15 19.92
N LYS A 350 9.93 0.14 20.51
CA LYS A 350 10.43 -0.53 21.73
C LYS A 350 11.75 -1.23 21.48
N GLU A 351 11.89 -1.91 20.34
CA GLU A 351 13.12 -2.59 19.96
C GLU A 351 14.29 -1.61 19.83
N LEU A 352 14.10 -0.47 19.16
CA LEU A 352 15.14 0.57 19.05
C LEU A 352 15.57 1.13 20.41
N LEU A 353 14.62 1.44 21.29
CA LEU A 353 14.92 1.95 22.63
C LEU A 353 15.75 0.94 23.43
N ASN A 354 15.34 -0.33 23.41
CA ASN A 354 16.08 -1.39 24.09
C ASN A 354 17.48 -1.58 23.50
N LEU A 355 17.62 -1.62 22.17
CA LEU A 355 18.93 -1.73 21.52
C LEU A 355 19.85 -0.56 21.86
N THR A 356 19.30 0.65 21.93
CA THR A 356 20.04 1.87 22.32
C THR A 356 20.55 1.75 23.76
N ILE A 357 19.69 1.37 24.71
CA ILE A 357 20.05 1.16 26.12
C ILE A 357 21.18 0.14 26.22
N ILE A 358 21.02 -1.04 25.62
CA ILE A 358 22.02 -2.11 25.69
C ILE A 358 23.33 -1.66 24.99
N TYR A 359 23.26 -0.84 23.93
CA TYR A 359 24.46 -0.41 23.18
C TYR A 359 25.32 0.54 24.03
N LEU A 360 24.65 1.43 24.76
CA LEU A 360 25.26 2.39 25.68
C LEU A 360 25.57 1.79 27.07
N ARG A 361 25.43 0.47 27.26
CA ARG A 361 25.67 -0.27 28.51
C ARG A 361 24.65 -0.04 29.64
N GLY A 362 23.47 0.48 29.32
CA GLY A 362 22.33 0.46 30.23
C GLY A 362 21.68 -0.92 30.30
N VAL A 363 20.84 -1.13 31.32
CA VAL A 363 20.04 -2.35 31.49
C VAL A 363 18.57 -2.03 31.12
N PRO A 364 18.01 -2.67 30.08
CA PRO A 364 16.60 -2.52 29.76
C PRO A 364 15.72 -3.26 30.78
N GLU A 365 14.52 -2.74 31.04
CA GLU A 365 13.59 -3.32 32.04
C GLU A 365 13.09 -4.73 31.68
N LYS A 366 13.07 -5.06 30.39
CA LYS A 366 12.70 -6.39 29.89
C LYS A 366 13.88 -7.02 29.15
N ARG A 367 14.08 -8.32 29.37
CA ARG A 367 15.00 -9.12 28.56
C ARG A 367 14.64 -8.94 27.09
N THR A 368 15.56 -8.36 26.33
CA THR A 368 15.39 -8.11 24.90
C THR A 368 16.00 -9.28 24.15
N LEU A 369 15.20 -9.96 23.34
CA LEU A 369 15.71 -10.93 22.37
C LEU A 369 16.06 -10.17 21.11
N PHE A 370 17.31 -10.31 20.64
CA PHE A 370 17.70 -9.80 19.33
C PHE A 370 16.92 -10.56 18.27
N ARG A 371 16.15 -9.84 17.45
CA ARG A 371 15.37 -10.45 16.38
C ARG A 371 16.18 -10.43 15.11
N MET A 372 15.99 -11.46 14.29
CA MET A 372 16.46 -11.43 12.91
C MET A 372 15.89 -10.19 12.23
N PRO A 373 16.70 -9.36 11.56
CA PRO A 373 16.19 -8.22 10.83
C PRO A 373 15.13 -8.67 9.82
N ALA A 374 13.95 -8.03 9.86
CA ALA A 374 12.95 -8.20 8.81
C ALA A 374 13.53 -7.72 7.47
N GLY A 375 12.98 -8.19 6.33
CA GLY A 375 13.45 -7.71 5.02
C GLY A 375 13.44 -6.18 4.98
N LEU A 376 14.61 -5.57 4.81
CA LEU A 376 14.75 -4.12 4.86
C LEU A 376 14.40 -3.52 3.52
N HIS A 377 13.22 -2.91 3.49
CA HIS A 377 12.86 -1.94 2.47
C HIS A 377 13.34 -0.56 2.94
N TRP A 378 13.96 0.23 2.06
CA TRP A 378 14.54 1.55 2.40
C TRP A 378 13.55 2.50 3.12
N ALA A 379 12.26 2.42 2.80
CA ALA A 379 11.20 3.29 3.35
C ALA A 379 10.69 2.92 4.76
N ARG A 380 11.55 2.45 5.68
CA ARG A 380 11.19 2.20 7.08
C ARG A 380 12.33 2.58 8.02
N TRP A 381 12.38 3.86 8.41
CA TRP A 381 13.37 4.43 9.36
C TRP A 381 13.74 3.49 10.51
N MET A 382 12.70 3.01 11.21
CA MET A 382 12.84 2.16 12.39
C MET A 382 13.61 0.87 12.10
N SER A 383 13.40 0.27 10.93
CA SER A 383 14.05 -0.98 10.54
C SER A 383 15.54 -0.78 10.29
N HIS A 384 15.95 0.37 9.76
CA HIS A 384 17.36 0.70 9.56
C HIS A 384 18.07 0.95 10.88
N ALA A 385 17.47 1.75 11.77
CA ALA A 385 18.09 2.05 13.05
C ALA A 385 18.29 0.77 13.89
N VAL A 386 17.24 -0.06 13.96
CA VAL A 386 17.28 -1.38 14.61
C VAL A 386 18.27 -2.32 13.92
N GLY A 387 18.23 -2.39 12.59
CA GLY A 387 19.11 -3.26 11.80
C GLY A 387 20.58 -2.91 11.96
N ASN A 388 20.94 -1.64 11.84
CA ASN A 388 22.33 -1.17 12.00
C ASN A 388 22.85 -1.41 13.41
N LEU A 389 22.06 -1.09 14.44
CA LEU A 389 22.44 -1.40 15.83
C LEU A 389 22.58 -2.91 16.06
N THR A 390 21.75 -3.73 15.42
CA THR A 390 21.86 -5.19 15.54
C THR A 390 23.13 -5.71 14.85
N VAL A 391 23.42 -5.22 13.65
CA VAL A 391 24.60 -5.58 12.85
C VAL A 391 25.89 -5.16 13.54
N ALA A 392 26.01 -3.89 13.92
CA ALA A 392 27.22 -3.32 14.52
C ALA A 392 27.66 -4.10 15.76
N ARG A 393 26.69 -4.73 16.44
CA ARG A 393 26.92 -5.50 17.66
C ARG A 393 27.24 -6.96 17.43
N LYS A 394 26.84 -7.52 16.29
CA LYS A 394 27.01 -8.94 15.96
C LYS A 394 28.18 -9.20 15.01
N LEU A 395 28.67 -8.20 14.27
CA LEU A 395 29.68 -8.38 13.22
C LEU A 395 31.02 -7.66 13.43
N ALA A 396 31.29 -6.98 14.54
CA ALA A 396 32.51 -6.17 14.65
C ALA A 396 33.84 -6.96 14.82
N ASP A 397 34.02 -8.10 14.15
CA ASP A 397 35.30 -8.81 13.98
C ASP A 397 35.62 -9.21 12.51
N SER A 398 35.02 -8.58 11.50
CA SER A 398 35.39 -8.85 10.10
C SER A 398 36.21 -7.75 9.41
N SER A 399 36.77 -6.78 10.15
CA SER A 399 37.69 -5.77 9.58
C SER A 399 39.17 -6.18 9.62
N GLY A 400 39.48 -7.43 9.94
CA GLY A 400 40.83 -7.99 9.86
C GLY A 400 41.16 -8.70 8.54
N GLU A 401 40.16 -9.14 7.77
CA GLU A 401 40.39 -9.91 6.55
C GLU A 401 39.36 -9.56 5.48
N THR A 402 39.64 -8.53 4.68
CA THR A 402 39.37 -8.53 3.23
C THR A 402 40.08 -7.35 2.58
N LYS A 403 41.02 -7.68 1.69
CA LYS A 403 41.53 -6.82 0.62
C LYS A 403 40.46 -6.62 -0.45
#